data_AF-A0A8T4TVB0-F1
#
_entry.id   AF-A0A8T4TVB0-F1
#
_cell.length_a   1.000
_cell.length_b   1.000
_cell.length_c   1.000
_cell.angle_alpha   90.00
_cell.angle_beta   90.00
_cell.angle_gamma   90.00
#
_symmetry.space_group_name_H-M   'P 1'
#
loop_
_entity.id
_entity.type
_entity.pdbx_description
1 polymer ?
#
loop_
_entity_poly.entity_id
_entity_poly.type
_entity_poly.pdbx_seq_one_letter_code
_entity_poly.pdbx_strand_id
1 'polypeptide(L)'
;MMEYQATFGIDCGVSPGFGVKYPDYVREQKVILADSPQVAYQNAMNLAGKFADNYLSNPDTCLTTVQLLSLNGPNGTVSFDAFKAIVKRSMLEHLLALASEEKHTP
;
A
#
# COMPACT_ATOMS: atom_id res chain seq x y z
N MET A 1 -5.43 -11.98 19.41
CA MET A 1 -4.64 -11.22 18.44
C MET A 1 -3.20 -11.66 18.41
N MET A 2 -2.71 -11.91 17.21
CA MET A 2 -1.34 -12.28 16.88
C MET A 2 -0.72 -11.17 16.03
N GLU A 3 0.60 -11.05 16.03
CA GLU A 3 1.33 -10.08 15.23
C GLU A 3 1.74 -10.70 13.89
N TYR A 4 1.51 -9.96 12.81
CA TYR A 4 1.92 -10.31 11.47
C TYR A 4 2.78 -9.20 10.88
N GLN A 5 3.94 -9.55 10.34
CA GLN A 5 4.81 -8.64 9.63
C GLN A 5 4.46 -8.64 8.14
N ALA A 6 3.86 -7.55 7.67
CA ALA A 6 3.61 -7.31 6.25
C ALA A 6 4.76 -6.50 5.64
N THR A 7 5.17 -6.88 4.43
CA THR A 7 6.13 -6.11 3.63
C THR A 7 5.49 -5.77 2.29
N PHE A 8 5.54 -4.49 1.93
CA PHE A 8 4.94 -3.93 0.72
C PHE A 8 6.02 -3.41 -0.21
N GLY A 9 5.79 -3.54 -1.51
CA GLY A 9 6.50 -2.85 -2.57
C GLY A 9 5.58 -1.83 -3.21
N ILE A 10 6.01 -0.58 -3.29
CA ILE A 10 5.21 0.55 -3.76
C ILE A 10 5.94 1.13 -4.95
N ASP A 11 5.41 0.90 -6.15
CA ASP A 11 5.81 1.62 -7.35
C ASP A 11 5.03 2.94 -7.40
N CYS A 12 5.74 4.02 -7.09
CA CYS A 12 5.23 5.38 -7.02
C CYS A 12 6.32 6.32 -7.50
N GLY A 13 5.91 7.43 -8.09
CA GLY A 13 6.86 8.40 -8.58
C GLY A 13 6.24 9.77 -8.46
N VAL A 14 6.64 10.53 -7.45
CA VAL A 14 7.08 11.91 -7.58
C VAL A 14 7.48 12.37 -6.19
N SER A 15 8.57 13.13 -6.14
CA SER A 15 8.90 13.87 -4.94
C SER A 15 7.87 14.95 -4.66
N PRO A 16 7.57 15.23 -3.38
CA PRO A 16 6.80 16.39 -2.98
C PRO A 16 7.53 17.76 -3.21
N GLY A 17 8.64 17.81 -3.94
CA GLY A 17 9.41 19.05 -4.13
C GLY A 17 10.34 19.06 -5.36
N PHE A 18 10.73 20.26 -5.79
CA PHE A 18 11.67 20.49 -6.89
C PHE A 18 13.01 19.80 -6.61
N GLY A 19 13.38 18.79 -7.40
CA GLY A 19 14.74 18.25 -7.46
C GLY A 19 15.07 17.02 -6.60
N VAL A 20 14.11 16.40 -5.91
CA VAL A 20 14.34 15.11 -5.22
C VAL A 20 13.89 13.98 -6.14
N LYS A 21 14.78 13.11 -6.61
CA LYS A 21 14.35 11.85 -7.24
C LYS A 21 14.19 10.83 -6.13
N TYR A 22 12.97 10.64 -5.62
CA TYR A 22 12.70 9.41 -4.85
C TYR A 22 12.89 8.24 -5.80
N PRO A 23 13.44 7.10 -5.33
CA PRO A 23 13.46 5.90 -6.14
C PRO A 23 12.02 5.58 -6.56
N ASP A 24 11.84 5.17 -7.81
CA ASP A 24 10.52 4.80 -8.40
C ASP A 24 9.85 3.64 -7.64
N TYR A 25 10.53 3.08 -6.63
CA TYR A 25 10.09 1.99 -5.80
C TYR A 25 10.43 2.21 -4.32
N VAL A 26 9.41 2.15 -3.47
CA VAL A 26 9.52 2.22 -2.01
C VAL A 26 9.16 0.87 -1.40
N ARG A 27 9.92 0.44 -0.39
CA ARG A 27 9.63 -0.77 0.39
C ARG A 27 9.18 -0.40 1.79
N GLU A 28 7.97 -0.79 2.15
CA GLU A 28 7.36 -0.47 3.44
C GLU A 28 7.11 -1.73 4.27
N GLN A 29 7.28 -1.62 5.59
CA GLN A 29 7.05 -2.71 6.52
C GLN A 29 6.08 -2.28 7.61
N LYS A 30 5.04 -3.07 7.85
CA LYS A 30 4.04 -2.80 8.89
C LYS A 30 3.72 -4.05 9.69
N VAL A 31 3.58 -3.86 11.00
CA VAL A 31 3.02 -4.86 11.91
C VAL A 31 1.50 -4.75 11.86
N ILE A 32 0.83 -5.88 11.69
CA ILE A 32 -0.62 -6.03 11.64
C ILE A 32 -1.04 -6.93 12.78
N LEU A 33 -1.95 -6.44 13.62
CA LEU A 33 -2.59 -7.26 14.65
C LEU A 33 -3.83 -7.91 14.05
N ALA A 34 -3.92 -9.24 14.12
CA ALA A 34 -5.04 -9.99 13.60
C ALA A 34 -5.24 -11.31 14.35
N ASP A 35 -6.46 -11.84 14.35
CA ASP A 35 -6.77 -13.12 15.01
C ASP A 35 -6.54 -14.34 14.11
N SER A 36 -6.41 -14.13 12.80
CA SER A 36 -6.12 -15.20 11.84
C SER A 36 -5.28 -14.69 10.65
N PRO A 37 -4.59 -15.59 9.92
CA PRO A 37 -3.86 -15.23 8.70
C PRO A 37 -4.74 -14.56 7.63
N GLN A 38 -6.00 -14.99 7.51
CA GLN A 38 -6.95 -14.42 6.56
C GLN A 38 -7.30 -12.97 6.92
N VAL A 39 -7.54 -12.69 8.20
CA VAL A 39 -7.79 -11.33 8.68
C VAL A 39 -6.54 -10.47 8.54
N ALA A 40 -5.36 -11.02 8.81
CA ALA A 40 -4.08 -10.34 8.60
C ALA A 40 -3.89 -9.93 7.13
N TYR A 41 -4.20 -10.83 6.19
CA TYR A 41 -4.16 -10.54 4.76
C TYR A 41 -5.16 -9.45 4.37
N GLN A 42 -6.41 -9.52 4.83
CA GLN A 42 -7.40 -8.49 4.53
C GLN A 42 -6.97 -7.11 5.07
N ASN A 43 -6.43 -7.06 6.29
CA ASN A 43 -5.89 -5.83 6.87
C ASN A 43 -4.66 -5.33 6.10
N ALA A 44 -3.80 -6.23 5.61
CA ALA A 44 -2.66 -5.87 4.78
C ALA A 44 -3.10 -5.25 3.45
N MET A 45 -4.12 -5.81 2.80
CA MET A 45 -4.66 -5.27 1.55
C MET A 45 -5.37 -3.92 1.77
N ASN A 46 -6.05 -3.73 2.90
CA ASN A 46 -6.60 -2.42 3.26
C ASN A 46 -5.49 -1.38 3.47
N LEU A 47 -4.38 -1.74 4.10
CA LEU A 47 -3.20 -0.88 4.24
C LEU A 47 -2.55 -0.57 2.88
N ALA A 48 -2.47 -1.56 1.99
CA ALA A 48 -2.00 -1.35 0.62
C ALA A 48 -2.86 -0.33 -0.13
N GLY A 49 -4.19 -0.34 0.08
CA GLY A 49 -5.10 0.70 -0.43
C GLY A 49 -4.77 2.09 0.10
N LYS A 50 -4.57 2.22 1.43
CA LYS A 50 -4.16 3.49 2.04
C LYS A 50 -2.80 3.98 1.54
N PHE A 51 -1.86 3.07 1.32
CA PHE A 51 -0.59 3.45 0.69
C PHE A 51 -0.82 3.94 -0.73
N ALA A 52 -1.61 3.24 -1.53
CA ALA A 52 -1.93 3.72 -2.87
C ALA A 52 -2.50 5.15 -2.79
N ASP A 53 -3.50 5.41 -1.94
CA ASP A 53 -4.12 6.71 -1.80
C ASP A 53 -3.16 7.83 -1.33
N ASN A 54 -2.16 7.51 -0.49
CA ASN A 54 -1.21 8.49 0.05
C ASN A 54 0.04 8.73 -0.82
N TYR A 55 0.41 7.79 -1.68
CA TYR A 55 1.58 7.89 -2.55
C TYR A 55 1.19 8.42 -3.93
N LEU A 56 1.97 9.36 -4.46
CA LEU A 56 1.70 9.96 -5.76
C LEU A 56 2.01 8.98 -6.91
N SER A 57 1.12 8.96 -7.92
CA SER A 57 1.22 8.14 -9.12
C SER A 57 2.56 8.33 -9.83
N ASN A 58 3.21 7.22 -10.18
CA ASN A 58 4.39 7.24 -11.05
C ASN A 58 4.08 8.01 -12.36
N PRO A 59 4.90 9.01 -12.76
CA PRO A 59 4.59 9.87 -13.90
C PRO A 59 4.70 9.13 -15.23
N ASP A 60 5.47 8.04 -15.30
CA ASP A 60 5.67 7.26 -16.51
C ASP A 60 4.47 6.34 -16.79
N THR A 61 3.83 5.83 -15.73
CA THR A 61 2.69 4.90 -15.84
C THR A 61 1.35 5.52 -15.48
N CYS A 62 1.35 6.72 -14.88
CA CYS A 62 0.18 7.39 -14.28
C CYS A 62 -0.55 6.56 -13.20
N LEU A 63 0.13 5.58 -12.60
CA LEU A 63 -0.42 4.67 -11.60
C LEU A 63 0.42 4.67 -10.31
N THR A 64 -0.23 4.52 -9.16
CA THR A 64 0.43 4.01 -7.95
C THR A 64 0.11 2.53 -7.84
N THR A 65 1.14 1.69 -7.77
CA THR A 65 0.98 0.24 -7.61
C THR A 65 1.56 -0.18 -6.27
N VAL A 66 0.73 -0.76 -5.41
CA VAL A 66 1.15 -1.32 -4.13
C VAL A 66 0.97 -2.82 -4.15
N GLN A 67 2.07 -3.56 -3.97
CA GLN A 67 2.09 -5.02 -3.91
C GLN A 67 2.44 -5.48 -2.50
N LEU A 68 1.69 -6.44 -1.97
CA LEU A 68 2.11 -7.18 -0.77
C LEU A 68 3.14 -8.25 -1.20
N LEU A 69 4.38 -8.11 -0.72
CA LEU A 69 5.48 -9.01 -1.07
C LEU A 69 5.55 -10.21 -0.13
N SER A 70 5.28 -9.99 1.15
CA SER A 70 5.30 -11.05 2.16
C SER A 70 4.41 -10.70 3.33
N LEU A 71 3.85 -11.73 3.95
CA LEU A 71 3.11 -11.64 5.21
C LEU A 71 3.59 -12.77 6.11
N ASN A 72 4.32 -12.44 7.17
CA ASN A 72 4.88 -13.43 8.09
C ASN A 72 4.13 -13.36 9.42
N GLY A 73 3.58 -14.48 9.86
CA GLY A 73 2.94 -14.61 11.17
C GLY A 73 3.79 -15.44 12.15
N PRO A 74 3.27 -15.69 13.36
CA PRO A 74 3.97 -16.48 14.38
C PRO A 74 4.22 -17.94 13.94
N ASN A 75 3.39 -18.46 13.04
CA ASN A 75 3.47 -19.83 12.53
C ASN A 75 4.22 -19.92 11.18
N GLY A 76 4.88 -18.84 10.75
CA GLY A 76 5.61 -18.76 9.48
C GLY A 76 4.93 -17.88 8.42
N THR A 77 5.37 -18.03 7.17
CA THR A 77 4.89 -17.22 6.05
C THR A 77 3.47 -17.61 5.68
N VAL A 78 2.59 -16.61 5.57
CA VAL A 78 1.22 -16.77 5.10
C VAL A 78 1.22 -16.81 3.58
N SER A 79 0.73 -17.92 3.01
CA SER A 79 0.57 -18.04 1.57
C SER A 79 -0.62 -17.20 1.08
N PHE A 80 -0.40 -16.43 0.02
CA PHE A 80 -1.44 -15.68 -0.68
C PHE A 80 -1.16 -15.65 -2.18
N ASP A 81 -2.17 -15.31 -2.96
CA ASP A 81 -2.05 -15.15 -4.40
C ASP A 81 -1.40 -13.80 -4.72
N ALA A 82 -0.13 -13.84 -5.13
CA ALA A 82 0.65 -12.64 -5.44
C ALA A 82 0.06 -11.81 -6.60
N PHE A 83 -0.74 -12.41 -7.49
CA PHE A 83 -1.41 -11.68 -8.58
C PHE A 83 -2.62 -10.90 -8.08
N LYS A 84 -3.25 -11.35 -6.99
CA LYS A 84 -4.37 -10.66 -6.33
C LYS A 84 -3.92 -9.69 -5.24
N ALA A 85 -2.69 -9.85 -4.75
CA ALA A 85 -2.13 -9.03 -3.69
C ALA A 85 -1.51 -7.72 -4.23
N ILE A 86 -2.20 -7.10 -5.19
CA ILE A 86 -1.78 -5.87 -5.87
C ILE A 86 -2.96 -4.89 -5.84
N VAL A 87 -2.71 -3.69 -5.34
CA VAL A 87 -3.62 -2.54 -5.44
C VAL A 87 -3.05 -1.57 -6.47
N LYS A 88 -3.90 -1.11 -7.38
CA LYS A 88 -3.56 -0.09 -8.37
C LYS A 88 -4.51 1.08 -8.24
N ARG A 89 -3.97 2.30 -8.32
CA ARG A 89 -4.74 3.53 -8.35
C ARG A 89 -4.24 4.44 -9.46
N SER A 90 -5.17 4.94 -10.26
CA SER A 90 -4.90 5.97 -11.25
C SER A 90 -4.79 7.35 -10.62
N MET A 91 -4.11 8.27 -11.32
CA MET A 91 -4.00 9.67 -10.89
C MET A 91 -5.38 10.33 -10.66
N LEU A 92 -6.39 9.99 -11.47
CA LEU A 92 -7.76 10.51 -11.29
C LEU A 92 -8.40 9.97 -10.00
N GLU A 93 -8.18 8.71 -9.67
CA GLU A 93 -8.65 8.13 -8.41
C GLU A 93 -7.91 8.73 -7.20
N HIS A 94 -6.61 9.06 -7.32
CA HIS A 94 -5.90 9.80 -6.26
C HIS A 94 -6.51 11.16 -6.00
N LEU A 95 -6.76 11.95 -7.06
CA LEU A 95 -7.35 13.28 -6.91
C LEU A 95 -8.73 13.20 -6.24
N LEU A 96 -9.53 12.18 -6.57
CA LEU A 96 -10.83 11.94 -5.94
C LEU A 96 -10.71 11.47 -4.48
N ALA A 97 -9.71 10.64 -4.16
CA ALA A 97 -9.44 10.19 -2.79
C ALA A 97 -9.01 11.36 -1.89
N LEU A 98 -8.05 12.18 -2.37
CA LEU A 98 -7.59 13.38 -1.67
C LEU A 98 -8.72 14.40 -1.43
N ALA A 99 -9.55 14.66 -2.46
CA ALA A 99 -10.69 15.56 -2.33
C ALA A 99 -11.81 15.05 -1.40
N SER A 100 -11.84 13.73 -1.13
CA SER A 100 -12.83 13.13 -0.23
C SER A 100 -12.40 13.21 1.24
N GLU A 101 -11.10 13.21 1.53
CA GLU A 101 -10.58 13.39 2.90
C GLU A 101 -10.77 14.82 3.44
N GLU A 102 -10.76 15.85 2.57
CA GLU A 102 -11.04 17.25 2.98
C GLU A 102 -12.49 17.50 3.42
N LYS A 103 -13.43 16.59 3.15
CA LYS A 103 -14.84 16.75 3.58
C LYS A 103 -15.13 16.32 5.02
N HIS A 104 -14.13 15.91 5.79
CA HIS A 104 -14.28 15.47 7.19
C HIS A 104 -13.33 16.20 8.16
N THR A 105 -13.22 17.52 8.04
CA THR A 105 -12.81 18.37 9.17
C THR A 105 -14.00 19.20 9.67
N PRO A 106 -14.34 19.14 10.97
CA PRO A 106 -15.41 19.94 11.58
C PRO A 106 -15.11 21.44 11.60
#